data_AF-A0A1C6ISM0-F1
#
_entry.id   AF-A0A1C6ISM0-F1
#
_cell.length_a   1.000
_cell.length_b   1.000
_cell.length_c   1.000
_cell.angle_alpha   90.00
_cell.angle_beta   90.00
_cell.angle_gamma   90.00
#
_symmetry.space_group_name_H-M   'P 1'
#
loop_
_entity.id
_entity.type
_entity.pdbx_description
1 polymer ?
#
loop_
_entity_poly.entity_id
_entity_poly.type
_entity_poly.pdbx_seq_one_letter_code
_entity_poly.pdbx_strand_id
1 'polypeptide(L)'
;MKRLTYFDGGKWRLKIGDTEYSGEAVDRLAAYEDTGLEPGEIEKIKHDVEDGYLKSTARRYGIDVSRLRELAQADRDGLCFIGPFVAMIEQSLSGGEMKPQRDQRFNGRYAVVYFDPKKWSSPLIDICGTPYNREEAEERMKVLKAALRGEHDGQDN
;
A
#
# COMPACT_ATOMS: atom_id res chain seq x y z
N MET A 1 -16.44 3.60 -26.78
CA MET A 1 -16.67 5.04 -26.61
C MET A 1 -15.98 5.88 -27.65
N LYS A 2 -16.69 6.85 -28.24
CA LYS A 2 -16.05 7.88 -29.07
C LYS A 2 -15.41 8.92 -28.15
N ARG A 3 -14.09 9.05 -28.20
CA ARG A 3 -13.34 10.04 -27.42
C ARG A 3 -13.71 11.46 -27.84
N LEU A 4 -14.02 12.32 -26.88
CA LEU A 4 -14.35 13.73 -27.03
C LEU A 4 -13.16 14.63 -26.64
N THR A 5 -12.30 14.17 -25.73
CA THR A 5 -11.11 14.91 -25.31
C THR A 5 -9.91 14.65 -26.22
N TYR A 6 -9.03 15.64 -26.30
CA TYR A 6 -7.75 15.53 -27.00
C TYR A 6 -6.65 16.25 -26.23
N PHE A 7 -5.39 15.82 -26.41
CA PHE A 7 -4.25 16.38 -25.69
C PHE A 7 -3.50 17.35 -26.59
N ASP A 8 -3.38 18.62 -26.18
CA ASP A 8 -2.63 19.63 -26.90
C ASP A 8 -2.06 20.71 -25.96
N GLY A 9 -0.80 21.09 -26.21
CA GLY A 9 -0.08 22.07 -25.41
C GLY A 9 0.10 21.67 -23.94
N GLY A 10 0.21 20.37 -23.65
CA GLY A 10 0.42 19.85 -22.30
C GLY A 10 -0.84 19.78 -21.44
N LYS A 11 -2.04 19.94 -22.03
CA LYS A 11 -3.32 19.91 -21.32
C LYS A 11 -4.37 19.15 -22.12
N TRP A 12 -5.33 18.55 -21.41
CA TRP A 12 -6.52 17.99 -22.04
C TRP A 12 -7.50 19.11 -22.42
N ARG A 13 -8.11 18.94 -23.59
CA ARG A 13 -9.04 19.88 -24.20
C ARG A 13 -10.27 19.16 -24.71
N LEU A 14 -11.40 19.85 -24.67
CA LEU A 14 -12.69 19.40 -25.21
C LEU A 14 -13.26 20.51 -26.07
N LYS A 15 -13.68 20.19 -27.29
CA LYS A 15 -14.32 21.15 -28.20
C LYS A 15 -15.79 20.82 -28.40
N ILE A 16 -16.66 21.77 -28.12
CA ILE A 16 -18.11 21.66 -28.33
C ILE A 16 -18.54 22.85 -29.19
N GLY A 17 -18.86 22.59 -30.46
CA GLY A 17 -19.08 23.65 -31.44
C GLY A 17 -17.82 24.50 -31.62
N ASP A 18 -17.97 25.81 -31.47
CA ASP A 18 -16.86 26.78 -31.56
C ASP A 18 -16.17 27.06 -30.22
N THR A 19 -16.66 26.48 -29.14
CA THR A 19 -16.11 26.71 -27.79
C THR A 19 -15.16 25.58 -27.39
N GLU A 20 -14.03 25.98 -26.81
CA GLU A 20 -13.04 25.07 -26.26
C GLU A 20 -12.98 25.15 -24.74
N TYR A 21 -12.93 23.99 -24.10
CA TYR A 21 -12.89 23.81 -22.66
C TYR A 21 -11.58 23.14 -22.25
N SER A 22 -11.07 23.51 -21.07
CA SER A 22 -9.92 22.87 -20.43
C SER A 22 -10.05 22.95 -18.90
N GLY A 23 -9.20 22.25 -18.16
CA GLY A 23 -9.19 22.21 -16.70
C GLY A 23 -9.78 20.93 -16.13
N GLU A 24 -10.02 20.91 -14.81
CA GLU A 24 -10.27 19.67 -14.05
C GLU A 24 -11.42 18.82 -14.59
N ALA A 25 -12.51 19.43 -15.04
CA ALA A 25 -13.64 18.70 -15.62
C ALA A 25 -13.25 17.95 -16.90
N VAL A 26 -12.39 18.55 -17.72
CA VAL A 26 -11.87 17.94 -18.95
C VAL A 26 -10.82 16.88 -18.64
N ASP A 27 -9.95 17.11 -17.66
CA ASP A 27 -8.98 16.12 -17.20
C ASP A 27 -9.68 14.86 -16.66
N ARG A 28 -10.75 15.03 -15.88
CA ARG A 28 -11.58 13.92 -15.37
C ARG A 28 -12.29 13.18 -16.50
N LEU A 29 -12.80 13.89 -17.50
CA LEU A 29 -13.42 13.26 -18.67
C LEU A 29 -12.39 12.48 -19.49
N ALA A 30 -11.19 13.03 -19.70
CA ALA A 30 -10.12 12.35 -20.41
C ALA A 30 -9.69 11.06 -19.68
N ALA A 31 -9.53 11.12 -18.36
CA ALA A 31 -9.24 9.96 -17.52
C ALA A 31 -10.35 8.89 -17.60
N TYR A 32 -11.62 9.32 -17.66
CA TYR A 32 -12.75 8.42 -17.90
C TYR A 32 -12.67 7.78 -19.29
N GLU A 33 -12.44 8.56 -20.34
CA GLU A 33 -12.32 8.08 -21.72
C GLU A 33 -11.13 7.13 -21.92
N ASP A 34 -10.04 7.31 -21.16
CA ASP A 34 -8.89 6.41 -21.13
C ASP A 34 -9.23 5.01 -20.60
N THR A 35 -10.31 4.87 -19.82
CA THR A 35 -10.81 3.53 -19.42
C THR A 35 -11.38 2.75 -20.61
N GLY A 36 -11.82 3.45 -21.67
CA GLY A 36 -12.50 2.87 -22.83
C GLY A 36 -13.91 2.35 -22.54
N LEU A 37 -14.40 2.48 -21.31
CA LEU A 37 -15.69 1.95 -20.86
C LEU A 37 -16.83 2.92 -21.17
N GLU A 38 -17.94 2.38 -21.68
CA GLU A 38 -19.20 3.13 -21.74
C GLU A 38 -19.87 3.23 -20.35
N PRO A 39 -20.70 4.26 -20.09
CA PRO A 39 -21.42 4.37 -18.81
C PRO A 39 -22.27 3.13 -18.47
N GLY A 40 -22.90 2.52 -19.48
CA GLY A 40 -23.70 1.30 -19.29
C GLY A 40 -22.85 0.06 -18.97
N GLU A 41 -21.59 0.02 -19.40
CA GLU A 41 -20.67 -1.05 -19.03
C GLU A 41 -20.25 -0.96 -17.57
N ILE A 42 -20.10 0.25 -17.04
CA ILE A 42 -19.76 0.48 -15.62
C ILE A 42 -20.90 0.03 -14.73
N GLU A 43 -22.14 0.38 -15.06
CA GLU A 43 -23.31 -0.08 -14.29
C GLU A 43 -23.41 -1.61 -14.31
N LYS A 44 -23.12 -2.23 -15.47
CA LYS A 44 -23.09 -3.69 -15.59
C LYS A 44 -21.95 -4.31 -14.79
N ILE A 45 -20.76 -3.74 -14.80
CA ILE A 45 -19.63 -4.20 -13.97
C ILE A 45 -20.04 -4.18 -12.50
N LYS A 46 -20.66 -3.09 -12.04
CA LYS A 46 -21.12 -2.94 -10.67
C LYS A 46 -22.10 -4.06 -10.29
N HIS A 47 -23.15 -4.27 -11.08
CA HIS A 47 -24.12 -5.35 -10.86
C HIS A 47 -23.45 -6.73 -10.88
N ASP A 48 -22.63 -7.02 -11.91
CA ASP A 48 -21.95 -8.31 -12.02
C ASP A 48 -21.06 -8.56 -10.77
N VAL A 49 -20.43 -7.52 -10.21
CA VAL A 49 -19.60 -7.65 -8.99
C VAL A 49 -20.46 -7.86 -7.74
N GLU A 50 -21.54 -7.08 -7.57
CA GLU A 50 -22.49 -7.22 -6.45
C GLU A 50 -23.16 -8.60 -6.41
N ASP A 51 -23.46 -9.16 -7.58
CA ASP A 51 -24.06 -10.49 -7.74
C ASP A 51 -23.03 -11.65 -7.65
N GLY A 52 -21.75 -11.34 -7.38
CA GLY A 52 -20.70 -12.34 -7.15
C GLY A 52 -19.98 -12.85 -8.41
N TYR A 53 -20.22 -12.25 -9.58
CA TYR A 53 -19.58 -12.59 -10.86
C TYR A 53 -18.23 -11.89 -11.12
N LEU A 54 -17.56 -11.40 -10.06
CA LEU A 54 -16.29 -10.65 -10.15
C LEU A 54 -15.26 -11.31 -11.08
N LYS A 55 -15.07 -12.64 -11.00
CA LYS A 55 -14.05 -13.35 -11.80
C LYS A 55 -14.34 -13.30 -13.30
N SER A 56 -15.60 -13.48 -13.70
CA SER A 56 -16.01 -13.40 -15.11
C SER A 56 -15.95 -11.96 -15.63
N THR A 57 -16.32 -10.99 -14.81
CA THR A 57 -16.26 -9.56 -15.15
C THR A 57 -14.83 -9.10 -15.31
N ALA A 58 -13.95 -9.44 -14.37
CA ALA A 58 -12.53 -9.15 -14.45
C ALA A 58 -11.91 -9.72 -15.73
N ARG A 59 -12.22 -10.99 -16.07
CA ARG A 59 -11.76 -11.61 -17.32
C ARG A 59 -12.25 -10.86 -18.56
N ARG A 60 -13.51 -10.39 -18.58
CA ARG A 60 -14.09 -9.61 -19.70
C ARG A 60 -13.26 -8.36 -19.98
N TYR A 61 -12.77 -7.70 -18.94
CA TYR A 61 -11.99 -6.45 -19.03
C TYR A 61 -10.47 -6.67 -18.93
N GLY A 62 -9.99 -7.91 -19.07
CA GLY A 62 -8.55 -8.21 -19.06
C GLY A 62 -7.86 -8.02 -17.71
N ILE A 63 -8.63 -7.93 -16.62
CA ILE A 63 -8.11 -7.79 -15.26
C ILE A 63 -7.75 -9.18 -14.73
N ASP A 64 -6.47 -9.43 -14.47
CA ASP A 64 -6.05 -10.66 -13.79
C ASP A 64 -6.34 -10.56 -12.29
N VAL A 65 -7.34 -11.32 -11.84
CA VAL A 65 -7.66 -11.48 -10.41
C VAL A 65 -6.96 -12.68 -9.78
N SER A 66 -6.17 -13.44 -10.56
CA SER A 66 -5.43 -14.60 -10.07
C SER A 66 -4.45 -14.16 -9.00
N ARG A 67 -3.72 -13.06 -9.24
CA ARG A 67 -2.82 -12.48 -8.25
C ARG A 67 -3.52 -12.03 -6.96
N LEU A 68 -4.71 -11.44 -7.06
CA LEU A 68 -5.48 -11.04 -5.87
C LEU A 68 -5.90 -12.26 -5.05
N ARG A 69 -6.33 -13.34 -5.73
CA ARG A 69 -6.67 -14.60 -5.06
C ARG A 69 -5.46 -15.26 -4.40
N GLU A 70 -4.31 -15.27 -5.07
CA GLU A 70 -3.06 -15.75 -4.50
C GLU A 70 -2.68 -14.97 -3.24
N LEU A 71 -2.76 -13.64 -3.28
CA LEU A 71 -2.44 -12.78 -2.14
C LEU A 71 -3.43 -12.96 -0.99
N ALA A 72 -4.73 -13.05 -1.27
CA ALA A 72 -5.74 -13.33 -0.25
C ALA A 72 -5.58 -14.72 0.36
N GLN A 73 -5.14 -15.70 -0.43
CA GLN A 73 -4.82 -17.04 0.10
C GLN A 73 -3.55 -17.01 0.95
N ALA A 74 -2.49 -16.36 0.47
CA ALA A 74 -1.25 -16.19 1.22
C ALA A 74 -1.48 -15.43 2.54
N ASP A 75 -2.40 -14.48 2.58
CA ASP A 75 -2.79 -13.78 3.80
C ASP A 75 -3.49 -14.71 4.80
N ARG A 76 -4.47 -15.50 4.32
CA ARG A 76 -5.16 -16.52 5.13
C ARG A 76 -4.23 -17.62 5.64
N ASP A 77 -3.23 -18.00 4.84
CA ASP A 77 -2.25 -19.02 5.19
C ASP A 77 -1.10 -18.46 6.06
N GLY A 78 -1.15 -17.18 6.45
CA GLY A 78 -0.12 -16.53 7.25
C GLY A 78 1.22 -16.36 6.53
N LEU A 79 1.24 -16.48 5.20
CA LEU A 79 2.40 -16.29 4.34
C LEU A 79 2.65 -14.82 3.98
N CYS A 80 1.62 -13.96 4.13
CA CYS A 80 1.78 -12.51 3.99
C CYS A 80 2.43 -11.92 5.24
N PHE A 81 3.49 -11.14 5.02
CA PHE A 81 4.16 -10.37 6.06
C PHE A 81 4.14 -8.90 5.69
N ILE A 82 3.44 -8.08 6.48
CA ILE A 82 3.57 -6.62 6.41
C ILE A 82 4.79 -6.27 7.24
N GLY A 83 5.92 -6.09 6.56
CA GLY A 83 7.15 -5.68 7.23
C GLY A 83 7.09 -4.25 7.71
N PRO A 84 7.70 -3.92 8.86
CA PRO A 84 8.08 -2.54 9.10
C PRO A 84 9.04 -2.14 7.98
N PHE A 85 8.86 -0.96 7.39
CA PHE A 85 9.90 -0.43 6.53
C PHE A 85 10.96 0.20 7.43
N VAL A 86 12.22 -0.16 7.16
CA VAL A 86 13.36 0.43 7.85
C VAL A 86 13.72 1.70 7.10
N ALA A 87 13.41 2.85 7.70
CA ALA A 87 13.87 4.13 7.19
C ALA A 87 15.23 4.44 7.81
N MET A 88 16.24 4.71 6.99
CA MET A 88 17.46 5.32 7.48
C MET A 88 17.13 6.77 7.86
N ILE A 89 17.21 7.12 9.14
CA ILE A 89 17.08 8.50 9.56
C ILE A 89 18.48 9.06 9.77
N GLU A 90 18.89 9.96 8.88
CA GLU A 90 20.18 10.65 8.97
C GLU A 90 20.21 11.72 10.08
N GLN A 91 19.08 11.95 10.74
CA GLN A 91 18.95 12.93 11.82
C GLN A 91 18.38 12.29 13.09
N SER A 92 19.10 12.44 14.20
CA SER A 92 18.67 11.93 15.51
C SER A 92 17.48 12.74 16.04
N LEU A 93 16.50 12.05 16.63
CA LEU A 93 15.36 12.63 17.35
C LEU A 93 15.64 12.63 18.86
N SER A 94 15.20 13.68 19.58
CA SER A 94 15.11 13.67 21.05
C SER A 94 13.91 14.48 21.51
N GLY A 95 13.05 13.90 22.35
CA GLY A 95 11.86 14.60 22.87
C GLY A 95 10.81 14.96 21.80
N GLY A 96 10.82 14.27 20.65
CA GLY A 96 9.91 14.55 19.53
C GLY A 96 10.44 15.55 18.49
N GLU A 97 11.61 16.16 18.72
CA GLU A 97 12.20 17.13 17.79
C GLU A 97 13.50 16.62 17.15
N MET A 98 13.74 17.01 15.89
CA MET A 98 14.97 16.67 15.14
C MET A 98 16.14 17.51 15.66
N LYS A 99 17.26 16.86 15.97
CA LYS A 99 18.47 17.57 16.39
C LYS A 99 19.11 18.34 15.23
N PRO A 100 19.79 19.47 15.50
CA PRO A 100 20.56 20.19 14.49
C PRO A 100 21.62 19.30 13.83
N GLN A 101 21.79 19.45 12.52
CA GLN A 101 22.65 18.59 11.69
C GLN A 101 24.15 18.67 12.05
N ARG A 102 24.59 19.81 12.61
CA ARG A 102 26.01 20.10 12.91
C ARG A 102 26.64 19.22 13.99
N ASP A 103 25.83 18.66 14.89
CA ASP A 103 26.30 17.90 16.05
C ASP A 103 26.29 16.38 15.82
N GLN A 104 26.07 15.93 14.58
CA GLN A 104 25.83 14.52 14.24
C GLN A 104 27.01 13.95 13.44
N ARG A 105 27.95 13.28 14.13
CA ARG A 105 29.17 12.71 13.53
C ARG A 105 29.03 11.27 13.01
N PHE A 106 27.87 10.64 13.19
CA PHE A 106 27.62 9.26 12.76
C PHE A 106 26.15 9.11 12.31
N ASN A 107 25.90 9.46 11.05
CA ASN A 107 24.57 9.40 10.46
C ASN A 107 24.35 8.01 9.83
N GLY A 108 23.69 7.16 10.59
CA GLY A 108 23.29 5.82 10.16
C GLY A 108 22.38 5.17 11.20
N ARG A 109 21.46 5.94 11.78
CA ARG A 109 20.48 5.40 12.73
C ARG A 109 19.25 4.97 11.95
N TYR A 110 19.10 3.67 11.78
CA TYR A 110 17.88 3.08 11.22
C TYR A 110 16.74 3.30 12.23
N ALA A 111 15.68 3.99 11.81
CA ALA A 111 14.42 3.92 12.53
C ALA A 111 13.55 2.85 11.89
N VAL A 112 13.17 1.88 12.71
CA VAL A 112 12.18 0.88 12.32
C VAL A 112 10.81 1.44 12.72
N VAL A 113 10.01 1.84 11.74
CA VAL A 113 8.65 2.31 11.97
C VAL A 113 7.73 1.11 11.81
N TYR A 114 7.15 0.64 12.93
CA TYR A 114 6.12 -0.41 12.90
C TYR A 114 4.78 0.20 12.53
N PHE A 115 3.98 -0.54 11.76
CA PHE A 115 2.61 -0.15 11.43
C PHE A 115 1.56 -1.14 11.96
N ASP A 116 1.94 -2.10 12.82
CA ASP A 116 0.96 -2.94 13.52
C ASP A 116 0.83 -2.53 15.00
N PRO A 117 -0.15 -1.66 15.34
CA PRO A 117 -0.35 -1.18 16.71
C PRO A 117 -0.93 -2.24 17.66
N LYS A 118 -1.34 -3.42 17.19
CA LYS A 118 -1.95 -4.47 18.04
C LYS A 118 -0.97 -5.57 18.45
N LYS A 119 0.08 -5.81 17.66
CA LYS A 119 0.95 -6.99 17.86
C LYS A 119 2.24 -6.71 18.65
N TRP A 120 2.58 -5.45 18.91
CA TRP A 120 3.89 -5.12 19.48
C TRP A 120 3.78 -4.04 20.55
N SER A 121 3.74 -4.44 21.82
CA SER A 121 3.87 -3.54 22.97
C SER A 121 5.31 -3.05 23.17
N SER A 122 6.27 -3.52 22.38
CA SER A 122 7.67 -3.10 22.41
C SER A 122 8.31 -3.23 21.01
N PRO A 123 9.15 -2.29 20.56
CA PRO A 123 9.81 -2.36 19.25
C PRO A 123 10.80 -3.53 19.19
N LEU A 124 10.87 -4.24 18.06
CA LEU A 124 11.82 -5.36 17.84
C LEU A 124 13.29 -4.89 17.93
N ILE A 125 13.55 -3.64 17.56
CA ILE A 125 14.86 -3.00 17.61
C ILE A 125 14.71 -1.68 18.36
N ASP A 126 15.37 -1.60 19.51
CA ASP A 126 15.44 -0.39 20.33
C ASP A 126 16.60 0.50 19.83
N ILE A 127 16.32 1.76 19.54
CA ILE A 127 17.32 2.74 19.10
C ILE A 127 17.84 3.48 20.34
N CYS A 128 18.36 2.77 21.32
CA CYS A 128 18.94 3.39 22.52
C CYS A 128 20.45 3.13 22.57
N GLY A 129 21.24 4.15 22.18
CA GLY A 129 22.62 4.41 22.64
C GLY A 129 23.73 3.39 22.34
N THR A 130 23.41 2.12 22.09
CA THR A 130 24.34 1.02 21.88
C THR A 130 24.18 0.42 20.48
N PRO A 131 25.27 -0.09 19.86
CA PRO A 131 25.20 -0.72 18.55
C PRO A 131 24.21 -1.88 18.51
N TYR A 132 23.58 -2.09 17.36
CA TYR A 132 22.65 -3.19 17.12
C TYR A 132 23.29 -4.55 17.46
N ASN A 133 22.71 -5.27 18.43
CA ASN A 133 23.13 -6.62 18.80
C ASN A 133 22.30 -7.66 18.04
N ARG A 134 22.94 -8.31 17.06
CA ARG A 134 22.30 -9.32 16.21
C ARG A 134 21.86 -10.56 16.98
N GLU A 135 22.67 -11.04 17.91
CA GLU A 135 22.38 -12.28 18.65
C GLU A 135 21.14 -12.12 19.53
N GLU A 136 21.04 -10.98 20.21
CA GLU A 136 19.90 -10.62 21.04
C GLU A 136 18.61 -10.49 20.21
N ALA A 137 18.70 -9.87 19.02
CA ALA A 137 17.56 -9.76 18.11
C ALA A 137 17.09 -11.14 17.60
N GLU A 138 18.04 -12.04 17.28
CA GLU A 138 17.73 -13.42 16.85
C GLU A 138 17.08 -14.24 17.99
N GLU A 139 17.50 -14.05 19.23
CA GLU A 139 16.88 -14.69 20.41
C GLU A 139 15.46 -14.19 20.66
N ARG A 140 15.24 -12.87 20.64
CA ARG A 140 13.89 -12.28 20.76
C ARG A 140 12.95 -12.83 19.69
N MET A 141 13.45 -13.01 18.45
CA MET A 141 12.67 -13.58 17.36
C MET A 141 12.31 -15.05 17.57
N LYS A 142 13.19 -15.85 18.17
CA LYS A 142 12.89 -17.25 18.54
C LYS A 142 11.78 -17.32 19.58
N VAL A 143 11.83 -16.46 20.60
CA VAL A 143 10.81 -16.38 21.66
C VAL A 143 9.46 -15.99 21.07
N LEU A 144 9.41 -14.96 20.23
CA LEU A 144 8.17 -14.52 19.56
C LEU A 144 7.59 -15.61 18.65
N LYS A 145 8.44 -16.29 17.87
CA LYS A 145 8.00 -17.42 17.01
C LYS A 145 7.51 -18.63 17.81
N ALA A 146 7.92 -18.79 19.06
CA ALA A 146 7.42 -19.83 19.94
C ALA A 146 6.07 -19.43 20.57
N ALA A 147 5.93 -18.17 21.01
CA ALA A 147 4.68 -17.63 21.54
C ALA A 147 3.54 -17.66 20.51
N LEU A 148 3.82 -17.23 19.27
CA LEU A 148 2.86 -17.29 18.15
C LEU A 148 2.42 -18.71 17.81
N ARG A 149 3.27 -19.72 18.03
CA ARG A 149 2.90 -21.13 17.84
C ARG A 149 2.02 -21.63 18.99
N GLY A 150 2.32 -21.25 20.23
CA GLY A 150 1.52 -21.62 21.39
C GLY A 150 0.12 -20.98 21.43
N GLU A 151 -0.06 -19.79 20.83
CA GLU A 151 -1.39 -19.16 20.68
C GLU A 151 -2.29 -19.90 19.67
N HIS A 152 -1.70 -20.58 18.68
CA HIS A 152 -2.45 -21.38 17.70
C HIS A 152 -2.98 -22.70 18.27
N ASP A 153 -2.30 -23.27 19.26
CA ASP A 153 -2.69 -24.55 19.89
C ASP A 153 -3.77 -24.37 20.99
N GLY A 154 -4.14 -23.13 21.32
CA GLY A 154 -5.05 -22.78 22.42
C GLY A 154 -6.45 -22.32 22.00
N GLN A 155 -6.80 -22.33 20.70
CA GLN A 155 -8.09 -21.82 20.19
C GLN A 155 -9.10 -22.88 19.74
N ASP A 156 -8.81 -24.17 19.89
CA ASP A 156 -9.81 -25.23 19.69
C ASP A 156 -10.37 -25.70 21.04
N ASN A 157 -11.37 -24.99 21.57
CA ASN A 157 -12.36 -25.54 22.49
C ASN A 157 -13.69 -24.77 22.42
#